data_AF-A0A0S8JAS1-F1
#
_entry.id   AF-A0A0S8JAS1-F1
#
_cell.length_a   1.000
_cell.length_b   1.000
_cell.length_c   1.000
_cell.angle_alpha   90.00
_cell.angle_beta   90.00
_cell.angle_gamma   90.00
#
_symmetry.space_group_name_H-M   'P 1'
#
loop_
_entity.id
_entity.type
_entity.pdbx_description
1 polymer ?
#
loop_
_entity_poly.entity_id
_entity_poly.type
_entity_poly.pdbx_seq_one_letter_code
_entity_poly.pdbx_strand_id
1 'polypeptide(L)'
;MALSLPPLPLGWLAWIGLLPLYRSLEANHFRGGFFLGYRAGLIYYLGALYWIILNTGATPVLRVLSLVGVLLILPLIWGISAWVIGRARGSWGWGGWLLAPLIWTAVEVIFSIGESGFPWAIFALSQANFLDLIQFVELTGVHGVTFWVVAINALGIIIWRESKSKPKIAMILLFVGLWILLPASWGRHRRGNLPEPAGAFVAGLVQGNIPVEEKWTQGVDFSVIPYKKETASMVTGDLRLIVWPESAVPTQLAKRWHHRRNIHNFVDSLGIPLLTGANDYEVIDTATVHTFNGAFLFMPNSLQLQSYHKIHPVPFGERIPFQKLFPFLGTFRLGQAEFTPGTEFTVFSTGEDSGRFSVLICFESIFVDLTRKSVLKGAEFLVNITNDGWFGRCSEPYQHLA
;
A
#
# COMPACT_ATOMS: atom_id res chain seq x y z
N MET A 1 -5.94 13.34 13.21
CA MET A 1 -5.43 12.80 11.94
C MET A 1 -5.08 11.32 12.06
N ALA A 2 -4.20 10.84 12.95
CA ALA A 2 -3.90 9.40 13.01
C ALA A 2 -5.14 8.51 13.23
N LEU A 3 -6.04 8.93 14.12
CA LEU A 3 -7.31 8.24 14.38
C LEU A 3 -8.28 8.22 13.19
N SER A 4 -8.06 9.02 12.14
CA SER A 4 -8.90 8.97 10.93
C SER A 4 -8.52 7.82 9.99
N LEU A 5 -7.39 7.16 10.24
CA LEU A 5 -6.99 5.99 9.48
C LEU A 5 -7.74 4.74 9.98
N PRO A 6 -7.91 3.72 9.13
CA PRO A 6 -8.38 2.41 9.55
C PRO A 6 -7.56 1.84 10.72
N PRO A 7 -8.16 1.00 11.58
CA PRO A 7 -9.51 0.41 11.48
C PRO A 7 -10.66 1.30 11.98
N LEU A 8 -10.35 2.46 12.55
CA LEU A 8 -11.39 3.29 13.17
C LEU A 8 -12.29 3.92 12.10
N PRO A 9 -13.63 3.93 12.27
CA PRO A 9 -14.56 4.55 11.33
C PRO A 9 -14.61 6.09 11.51
N LEU A 10 -13.45 6.71 11.76
CA LEU A 10 -13.32 8.13 12.12
C LEU A 10 -12.67 8.94 11.00
N GLY A 11 -12.79 8.49 9.75
CA GLY A 11 -12.21 9.16 8.58
C GLY A 11 -12.61 10.64 8.43
N TRP A 12 -13.79 11.02 8.94
CA TRP A 12 -14.27 12.40 8.98
C TRP A 12 -13.39 13.34 9.82
N LEU A 13 -12.62 12.80 10.78
CA LEU A 13 -11.63 13.59 11.54
C LEU A 13 -10.54 14.18 10.63
N ALA A 14 -10.33 13.61 9.44
CA ALA A 14 -9.37 14.16 8.49
C ALA A 14 -9.81 15.53 7.95
N TRP A 15 -11.12 15.80 7.87
CA TRP A 15 -11.67 17.05 7.34
C TRP A 15 -11.42 18.26 8.25
N ILE A 16 -11.14 18.02 9.53
CA ILE A 16 -10.82 19.05 10.53
C ILE A 16 -9.40 18.89 11.09
N GLY A 17 -8.69 17.83 10.70
CA GLY A 17 -7.45 17.40 11.33
C GLY A 17 -6.27 18.36 11.16
N LEU A 18 -6.28 19.21 10.13
CA LEU A 18 -5.23 20.20 9.88
C LEU A 18 -5.56 21.58 10.46
N LEU A 19 -6.82 21.84 10.86
CA LEU A 19 -7.23 23.15 11.39
C LEU A 19 -6.37 23.64 12.57
N PRO A 20 -5.98 22.79 13.56
CA PRO A 20 -5.11 23.23 14.63
C PRO A 20 -3.73 23.69 14.12
N LEU A 21 -3.13 22.95 13.19
CA LEU A 21 -1.85 23.30 12.58
C LEU A 21 -1.98 24.61 11.78
N TYR A 22 -3.02 24.75 10.97
CA TYR A 22 -3.28 25.96 10.19
C TYR A 22 -3.44 27.19 11.09
N ARG A 23 -4.19 27.08 12.18
CA ARG A 23 -4.30 28.15 13.18
C ARG A 23 -2.94 28.50 13.79
N SER A 24 -2.10 27.52 14.09
CA SER A 24 -0.75 27.78 14.61
C SER A 24 0.15 28.48 13.59
N LEU A 25 -0.01 28.21 12.29
CA LEU A 25 0.74 28.90 11.21
C LEU A 25 0.35 30.37 11.03
N GLU A 26 -0.82 30.78 11.54
CA GLU A 26 -1.24 32.18 11.50
C GLU A 26 -0.43 33.06 12.46
N ALA A 27 -0.11 32.52 13.63
CA ALA A 27 0.57 33.22 14.71
C ALA A 27 2.11 33.20 14.59
N ASN A 28 2.67 32.37 13.71
CA ASN A 28 4.10 32.11 13.66
C ASN A 28 4.80 32.71 12.44
N HIS A 29 6.04 33.15 12.66
CA HIS A 29 6.96 33.59 11.63
C HIS A 29 7.38 32.40 10.73
N PHE A 30 7.79 32.74 9.52
CA PHE A 30 8.19 31.83 8.45
C PHE A 30 9.00 30.57 8.89
N ARG A 31 10.08 30.71 9.67
CA ARG A 31 10.91 29.56 10.11
C ARG A 31 10.20 28.65 11.13
N GLY A 32 9.25 29.20 11.89
CA GLY A 32 8.46 28.43 12.86
C GLY A 32 7.51 27.43 12.21
N GLY A 33 7.07 27.70 10.98
CA GLY A 33 6.13 26.83 10.25
C GLY A 33 6.66 25.42 10.02
N PHE A 34 7.96 25.29 9.69
CA PHE A 34 8.59 23.98 9.51
C PHE A 34 8.56 23.15 10.79
N PHE A 35 9.03 23.71 11.92
CA PHE A 35 9.10 22.97 13.18
C PHE A 35 7.71 22.63 13.74
N LEU A 36 6.71 23.49 13.52
CA LEU A 36 5.31 23.19 13.89
C LEU A 36 4.76 22.03 13.05
N GLY A 37 4.95 22.09 11.73
CA GLY A 37 4.56 21.00 10.83
C GLY A 37 5.27 19.71 11.19
N TYR A 38 6.58 19.74 11.40
CA TYR A 38 7.37 18.57 11.76
C TYR A 38 6.91 17.92 13.08
N ARG A 39 6.65 18.72 14.12
CA ARG A 39 6.09 18.21 15.40
C ARG A 39 4.71 17.61 15.23
N ALA A 40 3.83 18.24 14.45
CA ALA A 40 2.51 17.69 14.13
C ALA A 40 2.63 16.38 13.35
N GLY A 41 3.55 16.31 12.38
CA GLY A 41 3.88 15.11 11.63
C GLY A 41 4.43 13.99 12.51
N LEU A 42 5.29 14.30 13.48
CA LEU A 42 5.80 13.32 14.44
C LEU A 42 4.65 12.67 15.22
N ILE A 43 3.73 13.47 15.77
CA ILE A 43 2.56 12.96 16.50
C ILE A 43 1.67 12.13 15.58
N TYR A 44 1.48 12.58 14.33
CA TYR A 44 0.70 11.86 13.34
C TYR A 44 1.30 10.48 13.02
N TYR A 45 2.57 10.43 12.63
CA TYR A 45 3.23 9.18 12.23
C TYR A 45 3.51 8.27 13.41
N LEU A 46 3.73 8.79 14.62
CA LEU A 46 3.74 7.96 15.83
C LEU A 46 2.42 7.23 16.02
N GLY A 47 1.28 7.92 15.87
CA GLY A 47 -0.03 7.29 15.98
C GLY A 47 -0.38 6.38 14.80
N ALA A 48 0.08 6.71 13.59
CA ALA A 48 -0.24 5.96 12.37
C ALA A 48 0.62 4.71 12.19
N LEU A 49 1.90 4.76 12.59
CA LEU A 49 2.93 3.75 12.28
C LEU A 49 3.55 3.11 13.53
N TYR A 50 2.92 3.24 14.71
CA TYR A 50 3.41 2.60 15.94
C TYR A 50 3.65 1.09 15.76
N TRP A 51 2.84 0.46 14.91
CA TRP A 51 2.86 -0.97 14.63
C TRP A 51 4.18 -1.47 14.01
N ILE A 52 5.03 -0.59 13.47
CA ILE A 52 6.37 -0.98 12.97
C ILE A 52 7.19 -1.67 14.07
N ILE A 53 7.03 -1.25 15.33
CA ILE A 53 7.72 -1.87 16.48
C ILE A 53 7.27 -3.32 16.74
N LEU A 54 6.09 -3.70 16.23
CA LEU A 54 5.48 -5.01 16.45
C LEU A 54 5.94 -6.05 15.43
N ASN A 55 6.60 -5.65 14.34
CA ASN A 55 7.03 -6.54 13.25
C ASN A 55 7.89 -7.70 13.76
N THR A 56 7.33 -8.90 13.86
CA THR A 56 8.02 -10.07 14.45
C THR A 56 9.16 -10.60 13.60
N GLY A 57 9.18 -10.29 12.30
CA GLY A 57 10.22 -10.75 11.38
C GLY A 57 11.53 -9.96 11.44
N ALA A 58 11.56 -8.82 12.11
CA ALA A 58 12.78 -8.05 12.34
C ALA A 58 13.34 -8.30 13.75
N THR A 59 14.65 -8.11 13.96
CA THR A 59 15.21 -8.13 15.33
C THR A 59 14.74 -6.91 16.13
N PRO A 60 14.74 -6.94 17.47
CA PRO A 60 14.30 -5.79 18.28
C PRO A 60 15.01 -4.47 17.93
N VAL A 61 16.32 -4.53 17.65
CA VAL A 61 17.11 -3.35 17.25
C VAL A 61 16.61 -2.79 15.93
N LEU A 62 16.37 -3.65 14.95
CA LEU A 62 15.91 -3.25 13.62
C LEU A 62 14.53 -2.60 13.66
N ARG A 63 13.60 -3.16 14.45
CA ARG A 63 12.27 -2.56 14.64
C ARG A 63 12.34 -1.12 15.15
N VAL A 64 13.23 -0.87 16.13
CA VAL A 64 13.46 0.48 16.67
C VAL A 64 14.09 1.39 15.62
N LEU A 65 15.13 0.93 14.92
CA LEU A 65 15.81 1.72 13.89
C LEU A 65 14.87 2.07 12.73
N SER A 66 14.03 1.13 12.28
CA SER A 66 13.01 1.36 11.25
C SER A 66 12.00 2.41 11.72
N LEU A 67 11.48 2.30 12.94
CA LEU A 67 10.54 3.28 13.49
C LEU A 67 11.20 4.67 13.61
N VAL A 68 12.42 4.75 14.14
CA VAL A 68 13.15 6.02 14.22
C VAL A 68 13.41 6.61 12.83
N GLY A 69 13.80 5.78 11.86
CA GLY A 69 14.02 6.19 10.48
C GLY A 69 12.78 6.83 9.86
N VAL A 70 11.61 6.17 9.96
CA VAL A 70 10.37 6.75 9.43
C VAL A 70 9.95 8.01 10.17
N LEU A 71 10.20 8.10 11.48
CA LEU A 71 9.89 9.29 12.29
C LEU A 71 10.87 10.45 12.03
N LEU A 72 12.06 10.18 11.48
CA LEU A 72 12.96 11.24 11.04
C LEU A 72 12.56 11.79 9.67
N ILE A 73 12.13 10.91 8.76
CA ILE A 73 11.89 11.23 7.35
C ILE A 73 10.45 11.67 7.08
N LEU A 74 9.44 10.90 7.46
CA LEU A 74 8.05 11.15 7.03
C LEU A 74 7.47 12.45 7.60
N PRO A 75 7.76 12.87 8.85
CA PRO A 75 7.32 14.18 9.34
C PRO A 75 7.87 15.37 8.54
N LEU A 76 8.90 15.18 7.71
CA LEU A 76 9.35 16.20 6.76
C LEU A 76 8.24 16.59 5.77
N ILE A 77 7.34 15.67 5.39
CA ILE A 77 6.18 15.99 4.54
C ILE A 77 5.34 17.09 5.19
N TRP A 78 5.05 16.95 6.49
CA TRP A 78 4.29 17.94 7.26
C TRP A 78 5.08 19.23 7.47
N GLY A 79 6.37 19.13 7.81
CA GLY A 79 7.25 20.28 8.02
C GLY A 79 7.42 21.13 6.77
N ILE A 80 7.77 20.51 5.63
CA ILE A 80 7.94 21.18 4.34
C ILE A 80 6.61 21.78 3.89
N SER A 81 5.50 21.02 3.95
CA SER A 81 4.18 21.54 3.58
C SER A 81 3.78 22.75 4.41
N ALA A 82 3.87 22.65 5.74
CA ALA A 82 3.54 23.75 6.65
C ALA A 82 4.41 24.99 6.42
N TRP A 83 5.69 24.79 6.10
CA TRP A 83 6.64 25.85 5.78
C TRP A 83 6.30 26.59 4.48
N VAL A 84 6.05 25.85 3.40
CA VAL A 84 5.68 26.44 2.10
C VAL A 84 4.30 27.10 2.18
N ILE A 85 3.33 26.48 2.84
CA ILE A 85 2.00 27.07 3.10
C ILE A 85 2.13 28.37 3.90
N GLY A 86 2.94 28.36 4.96
CA GLY A 86 3.23 29.55 5.77
C GLY A 86 3.83 30.69 4.95
N ARG A 87 4.71 30.38 3.97
CA ARG A 87 5.23 31.38 3.03
C ARG A 87 4.17 31.92 2.08
N ALA A 88 3.42 31.03 1.44
CA ALA A 88 2.34 31.42 0.54
C ALA A 88 1.36 32.36 1.24
N ARG A 89 1.00 32.06 2.49
CA ARG A 89 0.18 32.93 3.33
C ARG A 89 0.83 34.27 3.65
N GLY A 90 2.13 34.28 3.96
CA GLY A 90 2.88 35.51 4.23
C GLY A 90 2.93 36.45 3.03
N SER A 91 3.03 35.91 1.82
CA SER A 91 3.10 36.69 0.57
C SER A 91 1.72 37.08 0.03
N TRP A 92 0.74 36.18 0.05
CA TRP A 92 -0.56 36.35 -0.63
C TRP A 92 -1.75 36.46 0.34
N GLY A 93 -1.48 36.62 1.64
CA GLY A 93 -2.51 36.77 2.66
C GLY A 93 -3.43 35.55 2.74
N TRP A 94 -4.75 35.79 2.70
CA TRP A 94 -5.76 34.73 2.76
C TRP A 94 -5.73 33.81 1.53
N GLY A 95 -5.33 34.32 0.36
CA GLY A 95 -5.23 33.54 -0.88
C GLY A 95 -4.17 32.45 -0.81
N GLY A 96 -3.19 32.57 0.07
CA GLY A 96 -2.17 31.55 0.30
C GLY A 96 -2.75 30.22 0.82
N TRP A 97 -3.91 30.23 1.48
CA TRP A 97 -4.60 29.00 1.91
C TRP A 97 -5.11 28.17 0.73
N LEU A 98 -5.46 28.81 -0.38
CA LEU A 98 -5.93 28.11 -1.60
C LEU A 98 -4.81 27.29 -2.26
N LEU A 99 -3.54 27.59 -1.95
CA LEU A 99 -2.40 26.82 -2.43
C LEU A 99 -2.09 25.59 -1.55
N ALA A 100 -2.64 25.51 -0.34
CA ALA A 100 -2.33 24.42 0.58
C ALA A 100 -2.59 23.01 0.01
N PRO A 101 -3.70 22.75 -0.70
CA PRO A 101 -3.96 21.44 -1.32
C PRO A 101 -2.91 21.06 -2.36
N LEU A 102 -2.51 22.02 -3.20
CA LEU A 102 -1.50 21.80 -4.23
C LEU A 102 -0.13 21.52 -3.60
N ILE A 103 0.27 22.32 -2.62
CA ILE A 103 1.55 22.19 -1.92
C ILE A 103 1.62 20.84 -1.23
N TRP A 104 0.60 20.48 -0.44
CA TRP A 104 0.61 19.23 0.33
C TRP A 104 0.70 18.02 -0.59
N THR A 105 -0.15 17.99 -1.61
CA THR A 105 -0.21 16.88 -2.58
C THR A 105 1.11 16.74 -3.33
N ALA A 106 1.74 17.85 -3.74
CA ALA A 106 3.03 17.82 -4.40
C ALA A 106 4.13 17.23 -3.50
N VAL A 107 4.18 17.64 -2.22
CA VAL A 107 5.16 17.09 -1.26
C VAL A 107 4.90 15.62 -1.00
N GLU A 108 3.65 15.20 -0.84
CA GLU A 108 3.28 13.79 -0.65
C GLU A 108 3.71 12.93 -1.85
N VAL A 109 3.46 13.39 -3.09
CA VAL A 109 3.91 12.71 -4.32
C VAL A 109 5.43 12.60 -4.40
N ILE A 110 6.17 13.64 -4.03
CA ILE A 110 7.64 13.59 -4.04
C ILE A 110 8.17 12.48 -3.10
N PHE A 111 7.53 12.30 -1.93
CA PHE A 111 7.91 11.29 -0.95
C PHE A 111 7.39 9.88 -1.28
N SER A 112 6.48 9.73 -2.24
CA SER A 112 6.01 8.41 -2.71
C SER A 112 6.85 7.81 -3.83
N ILE A 113 7.78 8.58 -4.42
CA ILE A 113 8.55 8.16 -5.61
C ILE A 113 9.88 7.51 -5.22
N GLY A 114 10.30 6.51 -6.00
CA GLY A 114 11.65 5.93 -5.95
C GLY A 114 11.80 4.76 -4.99
N GLU A 115 13.01 4.21 -4.89
CA GLU A 115 13.33 3.01 -4.09
C GLU A 115 13.08 3.16 -2.58
N SER A 116 13.00 4.40 -2.07
CA SER A 116 12.70 4.70 -0.67
C SER A 116 11.29 5.28 -0.49
N GLY A 117 10.46 5.25 -1.53
CA GLY A 117 9.09 5.74 -1.46
C GLY A 117 8.30 4.98 -0.40
N PHE A 118 7.56 5.70 0.43
CA PHE A 118 6.72 5.10 1.47
C PHE A 118 5.34 5.78 1.48
N PRO A 119 4.48 5.50 0.48
CA PRO A 119 3.15 6.10 0.34
C PRO A 119 2.13 5.55 1.36
N TRP A 120 2.56 5.33 2.61
CA TRP A 120 1.70 4.88 3.70
C TRP A 120 1.13 6.09 4.45
N ALA A 121 -0.06 5.93 5.04
CA ALA A 121 -0.72 6.96 5.84
C ALA A 121 -0.86 8.29 5.09
N ILE A 122 -1.05 8.23 3.76
CA ILE A 122 -1.49 9.39 2.97
C ILE A 122 -2.94 9.72 3.34
N PHE A 123 -3.34 10.98 3.16
CA PHE A 123 -4.68 11.40 3.61
C PHE A 123 -5.81 10.73 2.84
N ALA A 124 -5.56 10.24 1.63
CA ALA A 124 -6.50 9.42 0.88
C ALA A 124 -7.03 8.20 1.67
N LEU A 125 -6.17 7.51 2.45
CA LEU A 125 -6.57 6.31 3.21
C LEU A 125 -7.67 6.61 4.24
N SER A 126 -7.69 7.84 4.79
CA SER A 126 -8.75 8.24 5.73
C SER A 126 -10.15 8.22 5.11
N GLN A 127 -10.24 8.17 3.77
CA GLN A 127 -11.49 8.21 3.03
C GLN A 127 -11.88 6.86 2.42
N ALA A 128 -11.03 5.83 2.56
CA ALA A 128 -11.22 4.51 1.94
C ALA A 128 -12.58 3.87 2.27
N ASN A 129 -13.04 4.04 3.52
CA ASN A 129 -14.31 3.49 3.99
C ASN A 129 -15.55 4.32 3.59
N PHE A 130 -15.37 5.54 3.07
CA PHE A 130 -16.50 6.36 2.59
C PHE A 130 -16.72 6.11 1.10
N LEU A 131 -17.28 4.95 0.78
CA LEU A 131 -17.44 4.48 -0.59
C LEU A 131 -18.16 5.47 -1.49
N ASP A 132 -19.19 6.17 -1.01
CA ASP A 132 -19.89 7.18 -1.81
C ASP A 132 -19.04 8.44 -2.09
N LEU A 133 -18.08 8.77 -1.21
CA LEU A 133 -17.25 9.96 -1.35
C LEU A 133 -16.00 9.71 -2.18
N ILE A 134 -15.40 8.53 -2.08
CA ILE A 134 -14.06 8.29 -2.64
C ILE A 134 -14.08 7.98 -4.15
N GLN A 135 -15.21 7.62 -4.77
CA GLN A 135 -15.23 7.08 -6.15
C GLN A 135 -14.57 7.98 -7.21
N PHE A 136 -14.51 9.30 -7.01
CA PHE A 136 -13.80 10.20 -7.94
C PHE A 136 -12.29 9.91 -8.03
N VAL A 137 -11.76 9.05 -7.14
CA VAL A 137 -10.41 8.48 -7.21
C VAL A 137 -10.13 7.83 -8.56
N GLU A 138 -11.14 7.32 -9.29
CA GLU A 138 -10.95 6.80 -10.65
C GLU A 138 -10.47 7.86 -11.64
N LEU A 139 -10.80 9.13 -11.41
CA LEU A 139 -10.46 10.27 -12.28
C LEU A 139 -9.12 10.89 -11.89
N THR A 140 -8.86 10.98 -10.59
CA THR A 140 -7.74 11.76 -10.06
C THR A 140 -6.61 10.92 -9.45
N GLY A 141 -6.85 9.63 -9.22
CA GLY A 141 -6.05 8.80 -8.34
C GLY A 141 -6.14 9.23 -6.87
N VAL A 142 -5.42 8.50 -6.02
CA VAL A 142 -5.39 8.73 -4.55
C VAL A 142 -4.93 10.14 -4.18
N HIS A 143 -4.02 10.73 -4.95
CA HIS A 143 -3.51 12.07 -4.70
C HIS A 143 -4.57 13.16 -4.87
N GLY A 144 -5.57 12.96 -5.73
CA GLY A 144 -6.72 13.86 -5.81
C GLY A 144 -7.60 13.80 -4.56
N VAL A 145 -7.66 12.66 -3.89
CA VAL A 145 -8.36 12.50 -2.60
C VAL A 145 -7.58 13.22 -1.49
N THR A 146 -6.25 13.11 -1.47
CA THR A 146 -5.41 13.93 -0.57
C THR A 146 -5.65 15.42 -0.81
N PHE A 147 -5.61 15.87 -2.08
CA PHE A 147 -5.89 17.25 -2.45
C PHE A 147 -7.25 17.70 -1.89
N TRP A 148 -8.29 16.90 -2.08
CA TRP A 148 -9.63 17.18 -1.59
C TRP A 148 -9.70 17.34 -0.06
N VAL A 149 -9.11 16.41 0.70
CA VAL A 149 -9.09 16.46 2.18
C VAL A 149 -8.39 17.73 2.67
N VAL A 150 -7.26 18.08 2.05
CA VAL A 150 -6.51 19.29 2.38
C VAL A 150 -7.29 20.55 2.00
N ALA A 151 -8.02 20.54 0.88
CA ALA A 151 -8.87 21.63 0.44
C ALA A 151 -10.00 21.91 1.42
N ILE A 152 -10.65 20.87 1.96
CA ILE A 152 -11.67 21.05 3.01
C ILE A 152 -11.10 21.77 4.23
N ASN A 153 -9.92 21.35 4.70
CA ASN A 153 -9.28 22.01 5.83
C ASN A 153 -8.90 23.47 5.51
N ALA A 154 -8.41 23.75 4.31
CA ALA A 154 -8.07 25.10 3.86
C ALA A 154 -9.31 26.01 3.79
N LEU A 155 -10.43 25.49 3.28
CA LEU A 155 -11.71 26.21 3.30
C LEU A 155 -12.21 26.43 4.73
N GLY A 156 -12.06 25.44 5.61
CA GLY A 156 -12.45 25.54 7.01
C GLY A 156 -11.74 26.68 7.76
N ILE A 157 -10.43 26.85 7.56
CA ILE A 157 -9.70 27.96 8.19
C ILE A 157 -10.07 29.33 7.59
N ILE A 158 -10.37 29.39 6.29
CA ILE A 158 -10.88 30.62 5.63
C ILE A 158 -12.26 31.00 6.20
N ILE A 159 -13.19 30.04 6.34
CA ILE A 159 -14.52 30.28 6.95
C ILE A 159 -14.37 30.84 8.35
N TRP A 160 -13.50 30.24 9.16
CA TRP A 160 -13.30 30.67 10.53
C TRP A 160 -12.85 32.14 10.61
N ARG A 161 -11.92 32.56 9.74
CA ARG A 161 -11.47 33.96 9.68
C ARG A 161 -12.54 34.93 9.22
N GLU A 162 -13.30 34.57 8.19
CA GLU A 162 -14.35 35.43 7.61
C GLU A 162 -15.68 35.33 8.36
N SER A 163 -15.71 34.68 9.54
CA SER A 163 -16.90 34.44 10.37
C SER A 163 -17.70 35.68 10.79
N LYS A 164 -17.14 36.89 10.59
CA LYS A 164 -17.84 38.16 10.82
C LYS A 164 -18.68 38.64 9.62
N SER A 165 -18.49 38.08 8.42
CA SER A 165 -19.21 38.44 7.20
C SER A 165 -20.21 37.36 6.80
N LYS A 166 -21.48 37.52 7.22
CA LYS A 166 -22.58 36.60 6.90
C LYS A 166 -22.68 36.18 5.42
N PRO A 167 -22.60 37.09 4.42
CA PRO A 167 -22.70 36.68 3.01
C PRO A 167 -21.50 35.84 2.54
N LYS A 168 -20.28 36.16 3.00
CA LYS A 168 -19.09 35.36 2.66
C LYS A 168 -19.18 33.97 3.26
N ILE A 169 -19.64 33.84 4.51
CA ILE A 169 -19.83 32.55 5.17
C ILE A 169 -20.86 31.71 4.40
N ALA A 170 -22.00 32.30 4.02
CA ALA A 170 -23.01 31.57 3.25
C ALA A 170 -22.45 31.05 1.91
N MET A 171 -21.66 31.86 1.20
CA MET A 171 -21.00 31.46 -0.04
C MET A 171 -19.97 30.34 0.18
N ILE A 172 -19.16 30.42 1.23
CA ILE A 172 -18.16 29.38 1.50
C ILE A 172 -18.83 28.10 2.03
N LEU A 173 -19.88 28.19 2.85
CA LEU A 173 -20.67 27.03 3.29
C LEU A 173 -21.36 26.36 2.11
N LEU A 174 -21.91 27.13 1.17
CA LEU A 174 -22.43 26.60 -0.09
C LEU A 174 -21.32 25.88 -0.87
N PHE A 175 -20.14 26.48 -0.97
CA PHE A 175 -19.01 25.88 -1.68
C PHE A 175 -18.49 24.61 -1.01
N VAL A 176 -18.38 24.58 0.32
CA VAL A 176 -18.02 23.38 1.11
C VAL A 176 -19.09 22.31 0.96
N GLY A 177 -20.37 22.70 1.02
CA GLY A 177 -21.50 21.82 0.76
C GLY A 177 -21.40 21.17 -0.62
N LEU A 178 -21.16 21.97 -1.67
CA LEU A 178 -20.91 21.46 -3.01
C LEU A 178 -19.67 20.56 -3.07
N TRP A 179 -18.59 20.90 -2.38
CA TRP A 179 -17.36 20.09 -2.32
C TRP A 179 -17.52 18.74 -1.63
N ILE A 180 -18.58 18.54 -0.85
CA ILE A 180 -18.90 17.22 -0.25
C ILE A 180 -19.98 16.53 -1.09
N LEU A 181 -21.01 17.28 -1.49
CA LEU A 181 -22.15 16.75 -2.24
C LEU A 181 -21.78 16.30 -3.65
N LEU A 182 -20.85 16.96 -4.33
CA LEU A 182 -20.43 16.57 -5.69
C LEU A 182 -19.71 15.22 -5.69
N PRO A 183 -18.64 14.98 -4.89
CA PRO A 183 -18.06 13.65 -4.74
C PRO A 183 -19.08 12.59 -4.32
N ALA A 184 -19.95 12.90 -3.34
CA ALA A 184 -20.98 11.97 -2.88
C ALA A 184 -21.97 11.58 -3.98
N SER A 185 -22.41 12.57 -4.78
CA SER A 185 -23.35 12.36 -5.87
C SER A 185 -22.70 11.57 -7.00
N TRP A 186 -21.45 11.90 -7.35
CA TRP A 186 -20.66 11.13 -8.31
C TRP A 186 -20.49 9.68 -7.86
N GLY A 187 -20.09 9.45 -6.61
CA GLY A 187 -19.85 8.10 -6.15
C GLY A 187 -21.11 7.27 -6.01
N ARG A 188 -22.23 7.85 -5.59
CA ARG A 188 -23.53 7.18 -5.63
C ARG A 188 -23.93 6.82 -7.07
N HIS A 189 -23.74 7.75 -8.00
CA HIS A 189 -24.01 7.50 -9.42
C HIS A 189 -23.12 6.38 -9.97
N ARG A 190 -21.80 6.43 -9.75
CA ARG A 190 -20.87 5.40 -10.25
C ARG A 190 -21.11 4.04 -9.66
N ARG A 191 -21.36 3.94 -8.35
CA ARG A 191 -21.70 2.66 -7.69
C ARG A 191 -23.01 2.07 -8.20
N GLY A 192 -23.99 2.93 -8.54
CA GLY A 192 -25.25 2.49 -9.15
C GLY A 192 -25.14 2.15 -10.64
N ASN A 193 -24.04 2.51 -11.30
CA ASN A 193 -23.81 2.34 -12.74
C ASN A 193 -22.41 1.76 -13.02
N LEU A 194 -22.06 0.71 -12.29
CA LEU A 194 -20.83 -0.03 -12.56
C LEU A 194 -20.96 -0.74 -13.91
N PRO A 195 -19.90 -0.79 -14.73
CA PRO A 195 -19.92 -1.59 -15.96
C PRO A 195 -20.18 -3.06 -15.62
N GLU A 196 -20.99 -3.72 -16.45
CA GLU A 196 -21.15 -5.18 -16.35
C GLU A 196 -19.78 -5.85 -16.56
N PRO A 197 -19.40 -6.81 -15.70
CA PRO A 197 -18.16 -7.56 -15.89
C PRO A 197 -18.16 -8.26 -17.25
N ALA A 198 -17.04 -8.23 -17.96
CA ALA A 198 -16.89 -8.96 -19.23
C ALA A 198 -17.02 -10.48 -19.07
N GLY A 199 -16.83 -10.97 -17.84
CA GLY A 199 -17.04 -12.35 -17.42
C GLY A 199 -16.89 -12.46 -15.90
N ALA A 200 -17.23 -13.62 -15.36
CA ALA A 200 -17.03 -13.95 -13.96
C ALA A 200 -16.57 -15.40 -13.82
N PHE A 201 -15.69 -15.64 -12.86
CA PHE A 201 -15.23 -16.98 -12.49
C PHE A 201 -15.06 -17.07 -10.98
N VAL A 202 -15.03 -18.28 -10.45
CA VAL A 202 -14.82 -18.51 -9.02
C VAL A 202 -13.33 -18.72 -8.73
N ALA A 203 -12.80 -17.92 -7.81
CA ALA A 203 -11.45 -18.03 -7.28
C ALA A 203 -11.48 -18.43 -5.80
N GLY A 204 -10.61 -19.36 -5.41
CA GLY A 204 -10.46 -19.82 -4.04
C GLY A 204 -9.22 -19.20 -3.41
N LEU A 205 -9.38 -18.40 -2.36
CA LEU A 205 -8.28 -17.77 -1.62
C LEU A 205 -8.05 -18.56 -0.33
N VAL A 206 -6.84 -19.13 -0.16
CA VAL A 206 -6.55 -20.02 0.98
C VAL A 206 -5.73 -19.28 2.04
N GLN A 207 -6.28 -19.15 3.24
CA GLN A 207 -5.57 -18.58 4.38
C GLN A 207 -5.15 -19.70 5.34
N GLY A 208 -3.87 -20.08 5.31
CA GLY A 208 -3.36 -21.21 6.10
C GLY A 208 -3.26 -20.97 7.61
N ASN A 209 -3.36 -19.71 8.06
CA ASN A 209 -3.23 -19.30 9.47
C ASN A 209 -1.97 -19.89 10.16
N ILE A 210 -0.85 -19.87 9.44
CA ILE A 210 0.41 -20.50 9.87
C ILE A 210 1.26 -19.45 10.59
N PRO A 211 1.71 -19.71 11.84
CA PRO A 211 2.60 -18.81 12.57
C PRO A 211 3.86 -18.51 11.76
N VAL A 212 4.21 -17.23 11.64
CA VAL A 212 5.23 -16.80 10.68
C VAL A 212 6.63 -17.24 11.12
N GLU A 213 6.89 -17.28 12.42
CA GLU A 213 8.16 -17.70 13.02
C GLU A 213 8.43 -19.20 12.83
N GLU A 214 7.36 -20.01 12.88
CA GLU A 214 7.43 -21.47 12.74
C GLU A 214 7.56 -21.89 11.27
N LYS A 215 6.96 -21.11 10.35
CA LYS A 215 6.95 -21.38 8.91
C LYS A 215 8.34 -21.63 8.33
N TRP A 216 9.34 -20.88 8.78
CA TRP A 216 10.71 -20.97 8.26
C TRP A 216 11.59 -21.99 8.97
N THR A 217 11.18 -22.48 10.14
CA THR A 217 12.00 -23.37 11.00
C THR A 217 11.55 -24.82 10.94
N GLN A 218 10.26 -25.09 10.71
CA GLN A 218 9.71 -26.46 10.70
C GLN A 218 9.71 -27.15 9.33
N GLY A 219 10.23 -26.48 8.30
CA GLY A 219 10.35 -27.02 6.95
C GLY A 219 9.11 -26.82 6.07
N VAL A 220 9.21 -27.24 4.80
CA VAL A 220 8.23 -26.93 3.77
C VAL A 220 6.86 -27.57 4.03
N ASP A 221 6.85 -28.81 4.50
CA ASP A 221 5.61 -29.58 4.68
C ASP A 221 4.73 -29.03 5.80
N PHE A 222 5.34 -28.45 6.86
CA PHE A 222 4.61 -27.73 7.91
C PHE A 222 3.74 -26.62 7.32
N SER A 223 4.23 -25.93 6.29
CA SER A 223 3.49 -24.87 5.61
C SER A 223 2.49 -25.44 4.58
N VAL A 224 2.93 -26.37 3.74
CA VAL A 224 2.17 -26.83 2.56
C VAL A 224 0.98 -27.72 2.91
N ILE A 225 1.09 -28.57 3.94
CA ILE A 225 0.03 -29.53 4.29
C ILE A 225 -1.30 -28.81 4.64
N PRO A 226 -1.33 -27.79 5.52
CA PRO A 226 -2.53 -27.01 5.78
C PRO A 226 -3.13 -26.39 4.51
N TYR A 227 -2.31 -25.79 3.65
CA TYR A 227 -2.79 -25.19 2.40
C TYR A 227 -3.44 -26.22 1.47
N LYS A 228 -2.85 -27.40 1.32
CA LYS A 228 -3.43 -28.48 0.51
C LYS A 228 -4.75 -28.98 1.08
N LYS A 229 -4.83 -29.14 2.40
CA LYS A 229 -6.05 -29.58 3.10
C LYS A 229 -7.20 -28.58 2.89
N GLU A 230 -6.96 -27.30 3.14
CA GLU A 230 -7.97 -26.25 2.95
C GLU A 230 -8.30 -26.03 1.48
N THR A 231 -7.34 -26.23 0.58
CA THR A 231 -7.63 -26.21 -0.86
C THR A 231 -8.60 -27.33 -1.22
N ALA A 232 -8.34 -28.57 -0.79
CA ALA A 232 -9.17 -29.72 -1.12
C ALA A 232 -10.59 -29.62 -0.55
N SER A 233 -10.81 -28.91 0.57
CA SER A 233 -12.14 -28.73 1.17
C SER A 233 -13.02 -27.72 0.43
N MET A 234 -12.44 -26.86 -0.41
CA MET A 234 -13.16 -25.83 -1.17
C MET A 234 -13.31 -26.12 -2.67
N VAL A 235 -12.83 -27.27 -3.15
CA VAL A 235 -12.91 -27.61 -4.58
C VAL A 235 -14.35 -27.87 -5.00
N THR A 236 -14.80 -27.06 -5.94
CA THR A 236 -16.12 -27.15 -6.59
C THR A 236 -15.96 -27.13 -8.11
N GLY A 237 -16.97 -27.57 -8.86
CA GLY A 237 -16.88 -27.69 -10.33
C GLY A 237 -16.76 -26.36 -11.09
N ASP A 238 -17.07 -25.25 -10.44
CA ASP A 238 -16.99 -23.87 -10.94
C ASP A 238 -15.69 -23.14 -10.56
N LEU A 239 -14.86 -23.72 -9.67
CA LEU A 239 -13.57 -23.16 -9.28
C LEU A 239 -12.60 -23.15 -10.48
N ARG A 240 -11.98 -22.00 -10.77
CA ARG A 240 -11.08 -21.81 -11.91
C ARG A 240 -9.67 -21.34 -11.54
N LEU A 241 -9.46 -20.85 -10.31
CA LEU A 241 -8.16 -20.41 -9.82
C LEU A 241 -8.08 -20.62 -8.30
N ILE A 242 -6.95 -21.14 -7.83
CA ILE A 242 -6.61 -21.20 -6.41
C ILE A 242 -5.47 -20.21 -6.16
N VAL A 243 -5.54 -19.46 -5.07
CA VAL A 243 -4.49 -18.52 -4.65
C VAL A 243 -4.05 -18.84 -3.24
N TRP A 244 -2.75 -19.10 -3.09
CA TRP A 244 -2.05 -19.16 -1.81
C TRP A 244 -1.26 -17.85 -1.59
N PRO A 245 -1.09 -17.40 -0.33
CA PRO A 245 -0.53 -16.10 0.00
C PRO A 245 0.99 -16.02 -0.24
N GLU A 246 1.56 -14.87 0.11
CA GLU A 246 2.99 -14.61 0.07
C GLU A 246 3.76 -15.63 0.91
N SER A 247 4.85 -16.16 0.33
CA SER A 247 5.71 -17.17 0.96
C SER A 247 4.92 -18.36 1.54
N ALA A 248 3.80 -18.77 0.93
CA ALA A 248 3.04 -19.95 1.36
C ALA A 248 3.85 -21.25 1.24
N VAL A 249 4.79 -21.31 0.28
CA VAL A 249 5.75 -22.40 0.17
C VAL A 249 7.14 -21.86 0.54
N PRO A 250 7.65 -22.11 1.76
CA PRO A 250 8.92 -21.54 2.23
C PRO A 250 10.14 -22.29 1.64
N THR A 251 10.25 -22.29 0.31
CA THR A 251 11.33 -22.93 -0.45
C THR A 251 11.58 -22.19 -1.77
N GLN A 252 12.59 -22.63 -2.52
CA GLN A 252 12.89 -22.11 -3.85
C GLN A 252 12.26 -22.98 -4.94
N LEU A 253 11.00 -22.71 -5.27
CA LEU A 253 10.17 -23.58 -6.14
C LEU A 253 10.78 -23.80 -7.52
N ALA A 254 11.40 -22.79 -8.13
CA ALA A 254 12.01 -22.94 -9.45
C ALA A 254 13.21 -23.91 -9.48
N LYS A 255 13.91 -24.07 -8.34
CA LYS A 255 15.18 -24.81 -8.25
C LYS A 255 15.07 -26.13 -7.50
N ARG A 256 14.08 -26.29 -6.62
CA ARG A 256 13.87 -27.50 -5.82
C ARG A 256 12.86 -28.44 -6.47
N TRP A 257 13.34 -29.30 -7.36
CA TRP A 257 12.51 -30.22 -8.16
C TRP A 257 11.49 -31.00 -7.33
N HIS A 258 11.89 -31.58 -6.19
CA HIS A 258 10.98 -32.39 -5.36
C HIS A 258 9.78 -31.60 -4.82
N HIS A 259 10.00 -30.39 -4.30
CA HIS A 259 8.92 -29.53 -3.81
C HIS A 259 8.05 -29.04 -4.97
N ARG A 260 8.67 -28.61 -6.08
CA ARG A 260 7.95 -28.21 -7.29
C ARG A 260 7.05 -29.31 -7.82
N ARG A 261 7.56 -30.55 -7.91
CA ARG A 261 6.81 -31.71 -8.39
C ARG A 261 5.67 -32.08 -7.45
N ASN A 262 5.87 -31.94 -6.13
CA ASN A 262 4.83 -32.16 -5.14
C ASN A 262 3.66 -31.17 -5.27
N ILE A 263 3.93 -29.91 -5.64
CA ILE A 263 2.89 -28.92 -5.95
C ILE A 263 2.27 -29.20 -7.32
N HIS A 264 3.05 -29.48 -8.37
CA HIS A 264 2.51 -29.85 -9.69
C HIS A 264 1.56 -31.05 -9.63
N ASN A 265 1.95 -32.15 -8.97
CA ASN A 265 1.09 -33.33 -8.83
C ASN A 265 -0.24 -33.01 -8.13
N PHE A 266 -0.22 -32.07 -7.17
CA PHE A 266 -1.43 -31.62 -6.49
C PHE A 266 -2.33 -30.81 -7.43
N VAL A 267 -1.76 -29.87 -8.18
CA VAL A 267 -2.48 -29.09 -9.21
C VAL A 267 -3.06 -30.00 -10.29
N ASP A 268 -2.29 -30.97 -10.76
CA ASP A 268 -2.74 -31.97 -11.74
C ASP A 268 -3.90 -32.82 -11.20
N SER A 269 -3.87 -33.18 -9.91
CA SER A 269 -4.96 -33.94 -9.27
C SER A 269 -6.27 -33.16 -9.14
N LEU A 270 -6.19 -31.84 -9.07
CA LEU A 270 -7.36 -30.96 -8.98
C LEU A 270 -7.87 -30.52 -10.36
N GLY A 271 -6.99 -30.45 -11.37
CA GLY A 271 -7.31 -29.88 -12.67
C GLY A 271 -7.54 -28.36 -12.63
N ILE A 272 -7.11 -27.68 -11.56
CA ILE A 272 -7.35 -26.25 -11.33
C ILE A 272 -6.01 -25.52 -11.14
N PRO A 273 -5.75 -24.41 -11.86
CA PRO A 273 -4.56 -23.59 -11.68
C PRO A 273 -4.33 -23.09 -10.24
N LEU A 274 -3.07 -23.03 -9.83
CA LEU A 274 -2.65 -22.56 -8.50
C LEU A 274 -1.61 -21.46 -8.62
N LEU A 275 -1.92 -20.28 -8.09
CA LEU A 275 -0.95 -19.22 -7.81
C LEU A 275 -0.46 -19.35 -6.37
N THR A 276 0.85 -19.31 -6.14
CA THR A 276 1.43 -19.33 -4.78
C THR A 276 2.66 -18.44 -4.66
N GLY A 277 2.87 -17.85 -3.48
CA GLY A 277 4.11 -17.18 -3.13
C GLY A 277 5.22 -18.14 -2.68
N ALA A 278 6.45 -17.92 -3.13
CA ALA A 278 7.65 -18.63 -2.69
C ALA A 278 8.91 -17.79 -3.00
N ASN A 279 10.05 -18.16 -2.41
CA ASN A 279 11.31 -17.49 -2.75
C ASN A 279 11.88 -18.03 -4.06
N ASP A 280 12.77 -17.28 -4.69
CA ASP A 280 13.56 -17.72 -5.84
C ASP A 280 15.02 -17.29 -5.73
N TYR A 281 15.89 -17.85 -6.56
CA TYR A 281 17.23 -17.33 -6.75
C TYR A 281 17.78 -17.59 -8.16
N GLU A 282 18.70 -16.73 -8.56
CA GLU A 282 19.49 -16.86 -9.77
C GLU A 282 20.98 -16.74 -9.41
N VAL A 283 21.77 -17.67 -9.92
CA VAL A 283 23.23 -17.64 -9.77
C VAL A 283 23.78 -16.95 -11.00
N ILE A 284 24.32 -15.74 -10.82
CA ILE A 284 24.92 -14.97 -11.92
C ILE A 284 26.36 -15.43 -12.15
N ASP A 285 27.12 -15.59 -11.07
CA ASP A 285 28.49 -16.11 -11.07
C ASP A 285 28.82 -16.79 -9.72
N THR A 286 30.08 -17.15 -9.49
CA THR A 286 30.52 -17.85 -8.27
C THR A 286 30.41 -17.03 -6.99
N ALA A 287 30.31 -15.71 -7.08
CA ALA A 287 30.23 -14.80 -5.94
C ALA A 287 28.84 -14.14 -5.79
N THR A 288 28.05 -14.09 -6.87
CA THR A 288 26.83 -13.29 -6.96
C THR A 288 25.59 -14.17 -7.13
N VAL A 289 24.76 -14.18 -6.10
CA VAL A 289 23.45 -14.83 -6.09
C VAL A 289 22.38 -13.78 -5.90
N HIS A 290 21.48 -13.64 -6.87
CA HIS A 290 20.27 -12.85 -6.73
C HIS A 290 19.20 -13.70 -6.08
N THR A 291 18.52 -13.16 -5.07
CA THR A 291 17.39 -13.84 -4.42
C THR A 291 16.14 -13.00 -4.59
N PHE A 292 14.98 -13.63 -4.72
CA PHE A 292 13.73 -12.93 -5.01
C PHE A 292 12.60 -13.41 -4.10
N ASN A 293 11.70 -12.50 -3.76
CA ASN A 293 10.37 -12.84 -3.29
C ASN A 293 9.47 -12.97 -4.53
N GLY A 294 8.89 -14.15 -4.74
CA GLY A 294 8.26 -14.51 -5.99
C GLY A 294 6.83 -15.03 -5.85
N ALA A 295 6.09 -14.89 -6.93
CA ALA A 295 4.80 -15.54 -7.16
C ALA A 295 4.92 -16.48 -8.36
N PHE A 296 4.35 -17.67 -8.22
CA PHE A 296 4.46 -18.74 -9.21
C PHE A 296 3.09 -19.28 -9.57
N LEU A 297 2.78 -19.36 -10.86
CA LEU A 297 1.56 -19.95 -11.37
C LEU A 297 1.84 -21.36 -11.90
N PHE A 298 1.15 -22.33 -11.31
CA PHE A 298 1.13 -23.73 -11.71
C PHE A 298 -0.12 -23.99 -12.53
N MET A 299 0.06 -24.45 -13.76
CA MET A 299 -1.03 -24.88 -14.64
C MET A 299 -1.18 -26.40 -14.61
N PRO A 300 -2.42 -26.93 -14.62
CA PRO A 300 -2.66 -28.37 -14.74
C PRO A 300 -2.07 -28.94 -16.03
N ASN A 301 -1.48 -30.12 -15.94
CA ASN A 301 -0.88 -30.86 -17.06
C ASN A 301 0.21 -30.08 -17.82
N SER A 302 0.81 -29.06 -17.19
CA SER A 302 1.89 -28.26 -17.78
C SER A 302 3.08 -28.16 -16.84
N LEU A 303 4.26 -28.40 -17.40
CA LEU A 303 5.53 -28.16 -16.71
C LEU A 303 6.03 -26.72 -16.89
N GLN A 304 5.30 -25.86 -17.61
CA GLN A 304 5.66 -24.45 -17.70
C GLN A 304 5.32 -23.77 -16.38
N LEU A 305 6.31 -23.07 -15.82
CA LEU A 305 6.15 -22.29 -14.60
C LEU A 305 6.23 -20.82 -14.99
N GLN A 306 5.12 -20.09 -14.85
CA GLN A 306 5.13 -18.64 -14.97
C GLN A 306 5.50 -18.06 -13.60
N SER A 307 6.30 -17.00 -13.59
CA SER A 307 6.76 -16.37 -12.37
C SER A 307 6.68 -14.85 -12.44
N TYR A 308 6.52 -14.25 -11.28
CA TYR A 308 6.67 -12.83 -11.02
C TYR A 308 7.63 -12.66 -9.86
N HIS A 309 8.59 -11.75 -9.97
CA HIS A 309 9.48 -11.39 -8.86
C HIS A 309 9.12 -9.98 -8.39
N LYS A 310 8.98 -9.81 -7.07
CA LYS A 310 8.64 -8.54 -6.42
C LYS A 310 9.55 -7.42 -6.91
N ILE A 311 8.97 -6.41 -7.55
CA ILE A 311 9.65 -5.24 -8.11
C ILE A 311 10.02 -4.25 -7.02
N HIS A 312 9.20 -4.10 -5.98
CA HIS A 312 9.46 -3.16 -4.89
C HIS A 312 9.62 -3.87 -3.53
N PRO A 313 10.82 -4.36 -3.19
CA PRO A 313 11.10 -4.91 -1.88
C PRO A 313 10.93 -3.86 -0.78
N VAL A 314 10.51 -4.30 0.40
CA VAL A 314 10.32 -3.43 1.57
C VAL A 314 11.68 -2.82 1.99
N PRO A 315 11.80 -1.48 2.04
CA PRO A 315 13.01 -0.82 2.52
C PRO A 315 13.39 -1.28 3.93
N PHE A 316 14.66 -1.62 4.12
CA PHE A 316 15.25 -2.14 5.37
C PHE A 316 14.72 -3.50 5.86
N GLY A 317 13.55 -3.94 5.42
CA GLY A 317 12.99 -5.26 5.73
C GLY A 317 13.45 -6.36 4.77
N GLU A 318 13.46 -6.06 3.48
CA GLU A 318 13.83 -6.99 2.41
C GLU A 318 15.02 -6.52 1.59
N ARG A 319 15.34 -5.21 1.62
CA ARG A 319 16.45 -4.62 0.89
C ARG A 319 16.88 -3.29 1.48
N ILE A 320 18.17 -3.02 1.54
CA ILE A 320 18.65 -1.66 1.86
C ILE A 320 18.59 -0.80 0.58
N PRO A 321 17.91 0.36 0.58
CA PRO A 321 17.81 1.24 -0.60
C PRO A 321 19.17 1.78 -1.07
N PHE A 322 19.24 2.23 -2.33
CA PHE A 322 20.38 2.95 -2.91
C PHE A 322 21.71 2.16 -3.01
N GLN A 323 21.69 0.84 -2.93
CA GLN A 323 22.90 0.01 -3.10
C GLN A 323 23.60 0.20 -4.44
N LYS A 324 22.89 0.61 -5.50
CA LYS A 324 23.50 0.95 -6.79
C LYS A 324 24.44 2.16 -6.69
N LEU A 325 24.10 3.13 -5.84
CA LEU A 325 24.90 4.33 -5.58
C LEU A 325 25.93 4.09 -4.47
N PHE A 326 25.58 3.28 -3.48
CA PHE A 326 26.40 2.98 -2.32
C PHE A 326 26.51 1.46 -2.11
N PRO A 327 27.38 0.76 -2.87
CA PRO A 327 27.45 -0.71 -2.86
C PRO A 327 27.74 -1.32 -1.50
N PHE A 328 28.49 -0.61 -0.65
CA PHE A 328 28.79 -1.06 0.72
C PHE A 328 27.53 -1.30 1.56
N LEU A 329 26.40 -0.64 1.22
CA LEU A 329 25.14 -0.87 1.92
C LEU A 329 24.64 -2.31 1.79
N GLY A 330 24.94 -3.02 0.69
CA GLY A 330 24.55 -4.42 0.51
C GLY A 330 25.29 -5.40 1.42
N THR A 331 26.30 -4.94 2.16
CA THR A 331 27.01 -5.77 3.15
C THR A 331 26.26 -5.89 4.48
N PHE A 332 25.34 -4.95 4.76
CA PHE A 332 24.55 -4.99 5.98
C PHE A 332 23.30 -5.86 5.77
N ARG A 333 23.15 -6.92 6.57
CA ARG A 333 21.92 -7.73 6.58
C ARG A 333 21.02 -7.28 7.73
N LEU A 334 20.24 -6.24 7.47
CA LEU A 334 19.39 -5.56 8.45
C LEU A 334 17.92 -6.01 8.41
N GLY A 335 17.57 -7.03 7.62
CA GLY A 335 16.18 -7.40 7.38
C GLY A 335 15.92 -8.89 7.47
N GLN A 336 14.69 -9.28 7.11
CA GLN A 336 14.26 -10.67 6.94
C GLN A 336 15.02 -11.35 5.80
N ALA A 337 15.34 -10.58 4.75
CA ALA A 337 16.03 -11.03 3.55
C ALA A 337 16.85 -9.89 2.94
N GLU A 338 17.63 -10.23 1.91
CA GLU A 338 18.28 -9.28 1.01
C GLU A 338 17.89 -9.66 -0.42
N PHE A 339 16.69 -9.25 -0.83
CA PHE A 339 16.12 -9.55 -2.12
C PHE A 339 16.59 -8.57 -3.20
N THR A 340 16.82 -9.12 -4.38
CA THR A 340 17.01 -8.38 -5.62
C THR A 340 15.64 -7.95 -6.14
N PRO A 341 15.44 -6.67 -6.50
CA PRO A 341 14.21 -6.22 -7.15
C PRO A 341 13.99 -6.92 -8.49
N GLY A 342 12.76 -7.38 -8.73
CA GLY A 342 12.30 -7.82 -10.05
C GLY A 342 12.24 -6.65 -11.05
N THR A 343 12.26 -6.99 -12.34
CA THR A 343 12.29 -6.00 -13.44
C THR A 343 11.11 -6.14 -14.40
N GLU A 344 10.33 -7.21 -14.28
CA GLU A 344 9.28 -7.56 -15.24
C GLU A 344 7.88 -7.45 -14.63
N PHE A 345 6.96 -6.82 -15.35
CA PHE A 345 5.54 -6.86 -15.06
C PHE A 345 4.93 -8.10 -15.71
N THR A 346 4.63 -9.12 -14.91
CA THR A 346 4.05 -10.37 -15.40
C THR A 346 2.53 -10.26 -15.47
N VAL A 347 1.97 -10.60 -16.64
CA VAL A 347 0.54 -10.85 -16.82
C VAL A 347 0.35 -12.35 -16.95
N PHE A 348 -0.26 -12.94 -15.94
CA PHE A 348 -0.62 -14.34 -15.88
C PHE A 348 -1.91 -14.60 -16.65
N SER A 349 -2.02 -15.79 -17.22
CA SER A 349 -3.25 -16.29 -17.85
C SER A 349 -3.45 -17.75 -17.45
N THR A 350 -4.68 -18.08 -17.10
CA THR A 350 -5.13 -19.41 -16.70
C THR A 350 -6.03 -20.08 -17.74
N GLY A 351 -6.09 -19.52 -18.96
CA GLY A 351 -6.92 -19.98 -20.08
C GLY A 351 -8.00 -18.97 -20.45
N GLU A 352 -8.89 -19.36 -21.37
CA GLU A 352 -9.97 -18.47 -21.85
C GLU A 352 -11.06 -18.24 -20.78
N ASP A 353 -11.25 -19.20 -19.87
CA ASP A 353 -12.33 -19.17 -18.86
C ASP A 353 -11.99 -18.39 -17.57
N SER A 354 -10.78 -17.85 -17.47
CA SER A 354 -10.30 -17.13 -16.29
C SER A 354 -9.37 -16.02 -16.74
N GLY A 355 -9.85 -14.78 -16.59
CA GLY A 355 -9.24 -13.59 -17.16
C GLY A 355 -7.75 -13.42 -16.84
N ARG A 356 -7.10 -12.48 -17.53
CA ARG A 356 -5.69 -12.17 -17.30
C ARG A 356 -5.51 -11.38 -16.02
N PHE A 357 -4.47 -11.69 -15.27
CA PHE A 357 -4.19 -10.97 -14.03
C PHE A 357 -2.71 -10.70 -13.82
N SER A 358 -2.44 -9.71 -12.97
CA SER A 358 -1.10 -9.46 -12.45
C SER A 358 -1.09 -9.61 -10.94
N VAL A 359 0.08 -9.94 -10.41
CA VAL A 359 0.29 -10.10 -8.98
C VAL A 359 0.99 -8.86 -8.43
N LEU A 360 0.55 -8.43 -7.26
CA LEU A 360 1.26 -7.49 -6.40
C LEU A 360 1.61 -8.26 -5.12
N ILE A 361 2.85 -8.17 -4.66
CA ILE A 361 3.28 -8.87 -3.45
C ILE A 361 3.33 -7.86 -2.29
N CYS A 362 2.42 -8.02 -1.33
CA CYS A 362 2.44 -7.32 -0.04
C CYS A 362 2.51 -5.79 -0.25
N PHE A 363 3.58 -5.18 0.23
CA PHE A 363 3.90 -3.75 0.16
C PHE A 363 3.82 -3.14 -1.24
N GLU A 364 3.82 -3.92 -2.33
CA GLU A 364 3.64 -3.37 -3.68
C GLU A 364 2.25 -2.78 -3.93
N SER A 365 1.24 -3.22 -3.18
CA SER A 365 -0.15 -2.81 -3.35
C SER A 365 -0.39 -1.31 -3.13
N ILE A 366 0.44 -0.66 -2.31
CA ILE A 366 0.34 0.78 -2.02
C ILE A 366 1.00 1.66 -3.09
N PHE A 367 1.70 1.07 -4.07
CA PHE A 367 2.34 1.82 -5.16
C PHE A 367 1.43 1.90 -6.38
N VAL A 368 0.76 3.05 -6.51
CA VAL A 368 -0.18 3.36 -7.60
C VAL A 368 0.42 3.08 -8.99
N ASP A 369 1.70 3.37 -9.19
CA ASP A 369 2.39 3.16 -10.47
C ASP A 369 2.54 1.68 -10.83
N LEU A 370 2.75 0.78 -9.85
CA LEU A 370 2.86 -0.65 -10.11
C LEU A 370 1.51 -1.20 -10.55
N THR A 371 0.46 -0.89 -9.79
CA THR A 371 -0.93 -1.22 -10.11
C THR A 371 -1.33 -0.73 -11.49
N ARG A 372 -1.06 0.54 -11.81
CA ARG A 372 -1.38 1.13 -13.12
C ARG A 372 -0.64 0.44 -14.27
N LYS A 373 0.66 0.17 -14.11
CA LYS A 373 1.48 -0.49 -15.15
C LYS A 373 1.01 -1.92 -15.42
N SER A 374 0.63 -2.65 -14.37
CA SER A 374 0.05 -3.99 -14.50
C SER A 374 -1.24 -4.00 -15.34
N VAL A 375 -2.16 -3.07 -15.08
CA VAL A 375 -3.40 -2.94 -15.86
C VAL A 375 -3.10 -2.52 -17.31
N LEU A 376 -2.20 -1.54 -17.52
CA LEU A 376 -1.80 -1.12 -18.87
C LEU A 376 -1.11 -2.22 -19.68
N LYS A 377 -0.54 -3.24 -19.01
CA LYS A 377 0.03 -4.43 -19.65
C LYS A 377 -1.01 -5.48 -20.03
N GLY A 378 -2.27 -5.29 -19.65
CA GLY A 378 -3.38 -6.16 -20.02
C GLY A 378 -3.95 -7.02 -18.88
N ALA A 379 -3.61 -6.72 -17.62
CA ALA A 379 -4.30 -7.32 -16.48
C ALA A 379 -5.75 -6.82 -16.39
N GLU A 380 -6.69 -7.74 -16.28
CA GLU A 380 -8.14 -7.50 -16.16
C GLU A 380 -8.58 -7.49 -14.70
N PHE A 381 -7.85 -8.21 -13.84
CA PHE A 381 -7.93 -8.10 -12.40
C PHE A 381 -6.53 -8.18 -11.77
N LEU A 382 -6.44 -7.86 -10.48
CA LEU A 382 -5.19 -7.85 -9.72
C LEU A 382 -5.31 -8.82 -8.55
N VAL A 383 -4.22 -9.52 -8.27
CA VAL A 383 -4.12 -10.43 -7.12
C VAL A 383 -3.04 -9.90 -6.19
N ASN A 384 -3.45 -9.42 -5.01
CA ASN A 384 -2.50 -9.08 -3.95
C ASN A 384 -2.28 -10.31 -3.07
N ILE A 385 -1.03 -10.81 -3.02
CA ILE A 385 -0.64 -11.82 -2.04
C ILE A 385 0.23 -11.17 -0.97
N THR A 386 -0.17 -11.27 0.29
CA THR A 386 0.54 -10.67 1.43
C THR A 386 0.72 -11.66 2.56
N ASN A 387 1.62 -11.34 3.49
CA ASN A 387 1.78 -11.99 4.78
C ASN A 387 1.80 -10.93 5.91
N ASP A 388 0.65 -10.36 6.24
CA ASP A 388 0.53 -9.37 7.33
C ASP A 388 0.62 -9.99 8.74
N GLY A 389 0.87 -11.31 8.84
CA GLY A 389 1.06 -12.02 10.10
C GLY A 389 2.21 -11.49 10.94
N TRP A 390 3.14 -10.74 10.34
CA TRP A 390 4.27 -10.09 11.01
C TRP A 390 3.87 -9.07 12.09
N PHE A 391 2.70 -8.44 11.98
CA PHE A 391 2.33 -7.31 12.84
C PHE A 391 1.29 -7.66 13.92
N GLY A 392 0.66 -8.84 13.81
CA GLY A 392 -0.38 -9.30 14.71
C GLY A 392 -1.66 -8.44 14.66
N ARG A 393 -2.41 -8.39 15.77
CA ARG A 393 -3.69 -7.67 15.85
C ARG A 393 -3.49 -6.19 16.15
N CYS A 394 -3.12 -5.41 15.14
CA CYS A 394 -2.95 -3.96 15.23
C CYS A 394 -3.62 -3.24 14.05
N SER A 395 -3.35 -1.94 13.88
CA SER A 395 -3.93 -1.16 12.78
C SER A 395 -3.32 -1.45 11.41
N GLU A 396 -2.14 -2.07 11.35
CA GLU A 396 -1.40 -2.29 10.10
C GLU A 396 -2.22 -3.03 9.03
N PRO A 397 -2.82 -4.21 9.27
CA PRO A 397 -3.48 -4.95 8.20
C PRO A 397 -4.73 -4.22 7.67
N TYR A 398 -5.37 -3.43 8.52
CA TYR A 398 -6.52 -2.61 8.14
C TYR A 398 -6.10 -1.37 7.33
N GLN A 399 -4.93 -0.80 7.62
CA GLN A 399 -4.36 0.28 6.82
C GLN A 399 -3.82 -0.23 5.49
N HIS A 400 -3.27 -1.44 5.45
CA HIS A 400 -2.76 -2.07 4.23
C HIS A 400 -3.89 -2.46 3.27
N LEU A 401 -5.03 -2.93 3.81
CA LEU A 401 -6.21 -3.29 3.03
C LEU A 401 -6.92 -2.08 2.40
N ALA A 402 -6.82 -0.90 3.03
CA ALA A 402 -7.56 0.30 2.68
C ALA A 402 -6.80 1.20 1.71
#